data_AF-A0A1G0LQP8-F1
#
_entry.id   AF-A0A1G0LQP8-F1
#
_cell.length_a   1.000
_cell.length_b   1.000
_cell.length_c   1.000
_cell.angle_alpha   90.00
_cell.angle_beta   90.00
_cell.angle_gamma   90.00
#
_symmetry.space_group_name_H-M   'P 1'
#
loop_
_entity.id
_entity.type
_entity.pdbx_description
1 polymer ?
#
loop_
_entity_poly.entity_id
_entity_poly.type
_entity_poly.pdbx_seq_one_letter_code
_entity_poly.pdbx_strand_id
1 'polypeptide(L)'
;MRAVVGKLEIDQVSAAIAGLPEEFRTAASLYFLDDFSYQQIAETLGIPVGTVRSRLHRGRALLQLKLWQIAEDHGLVRAGAASPAREEP
;
A
#
# COMPACT_ATOMS: atom_id res chain seq x y z
N MET A 1 7.40 -6.85 -0.42
CA MET A 1 6.37 -6.41 0.56
C MET A 1 6.34 -7.27 1.82
N ARG A 2 6.12 -8.59 1.72
CA ARG A 2 5.95 -9.50 2.87
C ARG A 2 7.11 -9.48 3.90
N ALA A 3 8.33 -9.23 3.46
CA ALA A 3 9.51 -9.18 4.35
C ALA A 3 9.66 -7.87 5.15
N VAL A 4 9.11 -6.75 4.66
CA VAL A 4 9.16 -5.44 5.35
C VAL A 4 7.96 -5.31 6.31
N VAL A 5 6.79 -5.75 5.87
CA VAL A 5 5.55 -5.72 6.67
C VAL A 5 5.65 -6.61 7.92
N GLY A 6 6.39 -7.74 7.88
CA GLY A 6 6.55 -8.61 9.04
C GLY A 6 7.35 -8.03 10.22
N LYS A 7 7.92 -6.82 10.07
CA LYS A 7 8.62 -6.08 11.14
C LYS A 7 7.99 -4.73 11.47
N LEU A 8 6.94 -4.34 10.75
CA LEU A 8 6.20 -3.11 10.97
C LEU A 8 4.90 -3.45 11.71
N GLU A 9 4.60 -2.69 12.76
CA GLU A 9 3.33 -2.81 13.47
C GLU A 9 2.16 -2.44 12.54
N ILE A 10 0.98 -3.02 12.81
CA ILE A 10 -0.26 -2.76 12.06
C ILE A 10 -0.53 -1.25 11.95
N ASP A 11 -0.21 -0.49 13.00
CA ASP A 11 -0.40 0.97 13.04
C ASP A 11 0.43 1.71 11.98
N GLN A 12 1.63 1.23 11.66
CA GLN A 12 2.50 1.82 10.64
C GLN A 12 1.94 1.57 9.23
N VAL A 13 1.35 0.39 9.00
CA VAL A 13 0.70 0.06 7.73
C VAL A 13 -0.55 0.92 7.54
N SER A 14 -1.37 1.03 8.57
CA SER A 14 -2.57 1.90 8.57
C SER A 14 -2.21 3.37 8.33
N ALA A 15 -1.17 3.89 9.00
CA ALA A 15 -0.69 5.25 8.78
C ALA A 15 -0.16 5.47 7.35
N ALA A 16 0.58 4.50 6.80
CA ALA A 16 1.07 4.57 5.43
C ALA A 16 -0.07 4.59 4.40
N ILE A 17 -1.10 3.77 4.61
CA ILE A 17 -2.32 3.77 3.78
C ILE A 17 -3.05 5.10 3.90
N ALA A 18 -3.24 5.63 5.11
CA ALA A 18 -3.86 6.94 5.34
C ALA A 18 -3.12 8.09 4.65
N GLY A 19 -1.83 7.95 4.40
CA GLY A 19 -1.03 8.93 3.65
C GLY A 19 -1.19 8.87 2.12
N LEU A 20 -1.88 7.87 1.55
CA LEU A 20 -2.08 7.73 0.11
C LEU A 20 -3.08 8.76 -0.43
N PRO A 21 -3.01 9.14 -1.73
CA PRO A 21 -4.09 9.87 -2.39
C PRO A 21 -5.43 9.16 -2.23
N GLU A 22 -6.49 9.93 -2.08
CA GLU A 22 -7.83 9.44 -1.69
C GLU A 22 -8.32 8.25 -2.53
N GLU A 23 -8.21 8.34 -3.86
CA GLU A 23 -8.68 7.29 -4.76
C GLU A 23 -7.95 5.96 -4.62
N PHE A 24 -6.69 5.97 -4.18
CA PHE A 24 -5.90 4.77 -3.91
C PHE A 24 -6.07 4.30 -2.47
N ARG A 25 -6.16 5.26 -1.54
CA ARG A 25 -6.36 5.00 -0.11
C ARG A 25 -7.58 4.15 0.12
N THR A 26 -8.75 4.54 -0.40
CA THR A 26 -10.00 3.84 -0.13
C THR A 26 -9.95 2.40 -0.65
N ALA A 27 -9.45 2.18 -1.87
CA ALA A 27 -9.29 0.83 -2.40
C ALA A 27 -8.26 0.01 -1.60
N ALA A 28 -7.13 0.62 -1.20
CA ALA A 28 -6.09 -0.03 -0.43
C ALA A 28 -6.56 -0.40 0.99
N SER A 29 -7.30 0.46 1.68
CA SER A 29 -7.87 0.17 3.00
C SER A 29 -8.80 -1.04 2.93
N LEU A 30 -9.78 -1.01 2.02
CA LEU A 30 -10.73 -2.11 1.86
C LEU A 30 -10.03 -3.44 1.55
N TYR A 31 -8.95 -3.40 0.77
CA TYR A 31 -8.22 -4.61 0.40
C TYR A 31 -7.26 -5.12 1.48
N PHE A 32 -6.45 -4.24 2.09
CA PHE A 32 -5.36 -4.64 2.99
C PHE A 32 -5.74 -4.66 4.48
N LEU A 33 -6.79 -3.93 4.86
CA LEU A 33 -7.24 -3.83 6.25
C LEU A 33 -8.56 -4.57 6.47
N ASP A 34 -9.48 -4.45 5.53
CA ASP A 34 -10.82 -5.04 5.65
C ASP A 34 -10.94 -6.41 4.95
N ASP A 35 -9.89 -6.88 4.27
CA ASP A 35 -9.83 -8.15 3.52
C ASP A 35 -10.92 -8.32 2.44
N PHE A 36 -11.40 -7.21 1.86
CA PHE A 36 -12.40 -7.28 0.79
C PHE A 36 -11.79 -7.82 -0.51
N SER A 37 -12.54 -8.68 -1.19
CA SER A 37 -12.22 -9.09 -2.57
C SER A 37 -12.38 -7.92 -3.55
N TYR A 38 -11.76 -8.03 -4.74
CA TYR A 38 -11.89 -6.99 -5.77
C TYR A 38 -13.34 -6.73 -6.19
N GLN A 39 -14.17 -7.78 -6.21
CA GLN A 39 -15.60 -7.69 -6.48
C GLN A 39 -16.33 -6.89 -5.40
N GLN A 40 -16.11 -7.21 -4.11
CA GLN A 40 -16.72 -6.47 -3.00
C GLN A 40 -16.30 -5.00 -3.00
N ILE A 41 -15.04 -4.69 -3.32
CA ILE A 41 -14.56 -3.30 -3.45
C ILE A 41 -15.27 -2.60 -4.61
N ALA A 42 -15.40 -3.25 -5.77
CA ALA A 42 -16.08 -2.70 -6.94
C ALA A 42 -17.54 -2.37 -6.63
N GLU A 43 -18.25 -3.28 -5.97
CA GLU A 43 -19.63 -3.10 -5.52
C GLU A 43 -19.75 -1.97 -4.49
N THR A 44 -18.88 -1.95 -3.48
CA THR A 44 -18.88 -0.94 -2.42
C THR A 44 -18.64 0.46 -2.95
N LEU A 45 -17.73 0.60 -3.92
CA LEU A 45 -17.35 1.90 -4.48
C LEU A 45 -18.15 2.30 -5.72
N GLY A 46 -18.99 1.42 -6.26
CA GLY A 46 -19.73 1.66 -7.50
C GLY A 46 -18.83 1.86 -8.72
N ILE A 47 -17.69 1.17 -8.79
CA ILE A 47 -16.71 1.29 -9.89
C ILE A 47 -16.41 -0.06 -10.54
N PRO A 48 -15.93 -0.11 -11.80
CA PRO A 48 -15.53 -1.36 -12.43
C PRO A 48 -14.39 -2.08 -11.70
N VAL A 49 -14.40 -3.42 -11.68
CA VAL A 49 -13.31 -4.25 -11.13
C VAL A 49 -11.96 -3.93 -11.80
N GLY A 50 -11.95 -3.56 -13.09
CA GLY A 50 -10.74 -3.10 -13.77
C GLY A 50 -10.15 -1.82 -13.17
N THR A 51 -11.01 -0.90 -12.71
CA THR A 51 -10.62 0.32 -11.98
C THR A 51 -10.09 0.01 -10.60
N VAL A 52 -10.70 -0.97 -9.90
CA VAL A 52 -10.17 -1.48 -8.61
C VAL A 52 -8.74 -2.00 -8.81
N ARG A 53 -8.52 -2.82 -9.84
CA ARG A 53 -7.18 -3.37 -10.14
C ARG A 53 -6.15 -2.26 -10.43
N SER A 54 -6.49 -1.25 -11.24
CA SER A 54 -5.56 -0.17 -11.56
C SER A 54 -5.29 0.76 -10.37
N ARG A 55 -6.30 1.01 -9.52
CA ARG A 55 -6.13 1.74 -8.25
C ARG A 55 -5.27 0.99 -7.26
N LEU A 56 -5.49 -0.31 -7.07
CA LEU A 56 -4.67 -1.14 -6.18
C LEU A 56 -3.24 -1.28 -6.68
N HIS A 57 -3.03 -1.40 -7.98
CA HIS A 57 -1.68 -1.46 -8.55
C HIS A 57 -0.88 -0.19 -8.24
N ARG A 58 -1.44 0.99 -8.57
CA ARG A 58 -0.79 2.29 -8.29
C ARG A 58 -0.68 2.57 -6.79
N GLY A 59 -1.74 2.30 -6.03
CA GLY A 59 -1.75 2.41 -4.59
C GLY A 59 -0.68 1.55 -3.91
N ARG A 60 -0.47 0.32 -4.40
CA ARG A 60 0.59 -0.56 -3.91
C ARG A 60 2.00 -0.03 -4.18
N ALA A 61 2.24 0.60 -5.32
CA ALA A 61 3.53 1.25 -5.60
C ALA A 61 3.79 2.40 -4.63
N LEU A 62 2.80 3.29 -4.45
CA LEU A 62 2.88 4.41 -3.51
C LEU A 62 3.02 3.94 -2.05
N LEU A 63 2.32 2.88 -1.68
CA LEU A 63 2.39 2.31 -0.33
C LEU A 63 3.78 1.73 -0.05
N GLN A 64 4.42 1.10 -1.05
CA GLN A 64 5.80 0.61 -0.90
C GLN A 64 6.79 1.75 -0.63
N LEU A 65 6.67 2.86 -1.35
CA LEU A 65 7.51 4.05 -1.13
C LEU A 65 7.34 4.60 0.29
N LYS A 66 6.10 4.72 0.77
CA LYS A 66 5.83 5.19 2.13
C LYS A 66 6.36 4.25 3.20
N LEU A 67 6.08 2.95 3.07
CA LEU A 67 6.57 1.95 4.03
C LEU A 67 8.10 1.87 4.03
N TRP A 68 8.74 2.09 2.89
CA TRP A 68 10.19 2.21 2.80
C TRP A 68 10.71 3.39 3.63
N GLN A 69 10.14 4.58 3.45
CA GLN A 69 10.53 5.77 4.20
C GLN A 69 10.36 5.56 5.71
N ILE A 70 9.22 5.01 6.13
CA ILE A 70 8.96 4.66 7.54
C ILE A 70 10.04 3.68 8.04
N ALA A 71 10.35 2.64 7.27
CA ALA A 71 11.38 1.69 7.65
C ALA A 71 12.78 2.32 7.72
N GLU A 72 13.12 3.30 6.88
CA GLU A 72 14.38 4.05 6.97
C GLU A 72 14.42 4.91 8.23
N ASP A 73 13.36 5.66 8.52
CA ASP A 73 13.24 6.53 9.69
C ASP A 73 13.37 5.73 11.01
N HIS A 74 12.90 4.48 11.01
CA HIS A 74 13.02 3.56 12.14
C HIS A 74 14.30 2.70 12.13
N GLY A 75 15.21 2.89 11.17
CA GLY A 75 16.46 2.12 11.08
C GLY A 75 16.27 0.63 10.75
N LEU A 76 15.11 0.25 10.19
CA LEU A 76 14.74 -1.12 9.85
C LEU A 76 15.24 -1.56 8.46
N VAL A 77 15.68 -0.61 7.63
CA VAL A 77 16.26 -0.86 6.31
C VAL A 77 17.74 -1.24 6.45
N ARG A 78 18.12 -2.38 5.87
CA ARG A 78 19.54 -2.78 5.82
C ARG A 78 20.33 -1.77 4.99
N ALA A 79 21.53 -1.41 5.45
CA ALA A 79 22.48 -0.64 4.65
C ALA A 79 22.70 -1.31 3.28
N GLY A 80 22.40 -0.58 2.20
CA GLY A 80 22.51 -1.06 0.82
C GLY A 80 21.24 -1.68 0.22
N ALA A 81 20.13 -1.78 0.96
CA ALA A 81 18.87 -2.23 0.38
C ALA A 81 18.35 -1.20 -0.66
N ALA A 82 17.81 -1.69 -1.78
CA ALA A 82 17.33 -0.83 -2.85
C ALA A 82 15.97 -0.23 -2.51
N SER A 83 15.86 1.10 -2.59
CA SER A 83 14.58 1.80 -2.45
C SER A 83 13.66 1.45 -3.62
N PRO A 84 12.37 1.18 -3.37
CA PRO A 84 11.39 0.97 -4.43
C PRO A 84 11.20 2.21 -5.32
N ALA A 85 11.72 3.38 -4.93
CA ALA A 85 11.71 4.60 -5.75
C ALA A 85 12.62 4.52 -6.97
N ARG A 86 13.55 3.55 -7.03
CA ARG A 86 14.49 3.39 -8.16
C ARG A 86 13.92 2.55 -9.31
N GLU A 87 12.81 1.86 -9.09
CA GLU A 87 12.10 1.11 -10.12
C GLU A 87 10.85 1.93 -10.51
N GLU A 88 11.00 2.86 -11.46
CA GLU A 88 9.84 3.49 -12.08
C GLU A 88 9.03 2.44 -12.87
N PRO A 89 7.69 2.43 -12.78
CA PRO A 89 6.83 1.55 -13.56
C PRO A 89 6.78 1.92 -15.05
#